data_AF-A0A560MJD5-F1
#
_entry.id   AF-A0A560MJD5-F1
#
_cell.length_a   1.000
_cell.length_b   1.000
_cell.length_c   1.000
_cell.angle_alpha   90.00
_cell.angle_beta   90.00
_cell.angle_gamma   90.00
#
_symmetry.space_group_name_H-M   'P 1'
#
loop_
_entity.id
_entity.type
_entity.pdbx_description
1 polymer ?
#
loop_
_entity_poly.entity_id
_entity_poly.type
_entity_poly.pdbx_seq_one_letter_code
_entity_poly.pdbx_strand_id
1 'polypeptide(L)' 'MMDPRTKLCFGCGRTLPEIARWHKMDRTERLSVMASLPARMAEAGLERMEPRPKRA' A
#
# COMPACT_ATOMS: atom_id res chain seq x y z
N MET A 1 5.09 1.54 -9.95
CA MET A 1 3.97 1.76 -10.90
C MET A 1 2.69 2.00 -10.09
N MET A 2 1.74 2.79 -10.59
CA MET A 2 0.45 3.07 -9.95
C MET A 2 -0.69 2.54 -10.81
N ASP A 3 -1.70 1.93 -10.19
CA ASP A 3 -2.87 1.43 -10.90
C ASP A 3 -3.80 2.60 -11.29
N PRO A 4 -4.16 2.78 -12.57
CA PRO A 4 -4.98 3.91 -13.00
C PRO A 4 -6.44 3.81 -12.55
N ARG A 5 -6.95 2.61 -12.24
CA ARG A 5 -8.35 2.35 -11.87
C ARG A 5 -8.61 2.56 -10.38
N THR A 6 -7.74 2.02 -9.54
CA THR A 6 -7.83 2.00 -8.08
C THR A 6 -6.96 3.08 -7.42
N LYS A 7 -6.05 3.71 -8.18
CA LYS A 7 -5.08 4.71 -7.70
C LYS A 7 -4.16 4.17 -6.60
N LEU A 8 -3.98 2.85 -6.53
CA LEU A 8 -3.11 2.18 -5.58
C LEU A 8 -1.73 1.91 -6.19
N CYS A 9 -0.70 1.95 -5.36
CA CYS A 9 0.65 1.54 -5.74
C CYS A 9 0.72 0.01 -5.85
N PHE A 10 1.16 -0.53 -6.99
CA PHE A 10 1.32 -1.98 -7.18
C PHE A 10 2.27 -2.62 -6.15
N GLY A 11 3.28 -1.89 -5.66
CA GLY A 11 4.25 -2.43 -4.70
C GLY A 11 3.86 -2.29 -3.23
N CYS A 12 3.09 -1.26 -2.88
CA CYS A 12 2.80 -0.94 -1.48
C CYS A 12 1.31 -0.91 -1.14
N GLY A 13 0.41 -1.01 -2.11
CA GLY A 13 -1.04 -0.90 -1.92
C GLY A 13 -1.54 0.46 -1.43
N ARG A 14 -0.67 1.48 -1.36
CA ARG A 14 -0.98 2.83 -0.83
C ARG A 14 -1.36 3.76 -1.96
N THR A 15 -2.22 4.73 -1.67
CA THR A 15 -2.59 5.78 -2.63
C THR A 15 -1.55 6.91 -2.68
N LEU A 16 -1.49 7.64 -3.80
CA LEU A 16 -0.65 8.85 -3.93
C LEU A 16 -0.83 9.87 -2.79
N PRO A 17 -2.06 10.26 -2.38
CA PRO A 17 -2.24 11.19 -1.26
C PRO A 17 -1.75 10.61 0.07
N GLU A 18 -1.89 9.31 0.33
CA GLU A 18 -1.34 8.66 1.54
C GLU A 18 0.19 8.68 1.56
N ILE A 19 0.83 8.48 0.39
CA ILE A 19 2.30 8.56 0.26
C ILE A 19 2.76 10.00 0.47
N ALA A 20 2.10 10.97 -0.17
CA ALA A 20 2.45 12.39 -0.07
C ALA A 20 2.31 12.93 1.36
N ARG A 21 1.27 12.51 2.10
CA ARG A 21 1.04 12.94 3.49
C ARG A 21 1.70 12.04 4.53
N TRP A 22 2.40 10.98 4.14
CA TRP A 22 2.96 9.98 5.05
C TRP A 22 3.86 10.59 6.14
N HIS A 23 4.70 11.55 5.78
CA HIS A 23 5.58 12.24 6.72
C HIS A 23 4.80 13.02 7.78
N LYS A 24 3.60 13.51 7.44
CA LYS A 24 2.71 14.26 8.34
C LYS A 24 1.76 13.37 9.14
N MET A 25 1.66 12.08 8.82
CA MET A 25 0.82 11.14 9.56
C MET A 25 1.48 10.71 10.87
N ASP A 26 0.70 10.65 11.94
CA ASP A 26 1.06 10.05 13.21
C ASP A 26 1.20 8.53 13.13
N ARG A 27 1.83 7.93 14.15
CA ARG A 27 2.04 6.48 14.22
C ARG A 27 0.73 5.70 14.11
N THR A 28 -0.34 6.15 14.76
CA THR A 28 -1.66 5.50 14.72
C THR A 28 -2.28 5.56 13.34
N GLU A 29 -2.24 6.72 12.67
CA GLU A 29 -2.67 6.89 11.27
C GLU A 29 -1.90 5.92 10.35
N ARG A 30 -0.57 5.87 10.49
CA ARG A 30 0.28 4.97 9.70
C ARG A 30 -0.08 3.50 9.91
N LEU A 31 -0.36 3.09 11.14
CA LEU A 31 -0.77 1.71 11.46
C LEU A 31 -2.13 1.37 10.88
N SER A 32 -3.11 2.28 10.98
CA SER A 32 -4.44 2.11 10.40
C SER A 32 -4.37 1.97 8.88
N VAL A 33 -3.56 2.81 8.22
CA VAL A 33 -3.29 2.70 6.79
C VAL A 33 -2.68 1.34 6.47
N MET A 34 -1.61 0.91 7.16
CA MET A 34 -0.98 -0.40 6.93
C MET A 34 -1.92 -1.59 7.13
N ALA A 35 -2.84 -1.51 8.11
CA ALA A 35 -3.84 -2.53 8.35
C ALA A 35 -4.89 -2.62 7.23
N SER A 36 -5.18 -1.50 6.54
CA SER A 36 -6.14 -1.45 5.44
C SER A 36 -5.55 -1.89 4.08
N LEU A 37 -4.22 -1.82 3.89
CA LEU A 37 -3.56 -2.17 2.63
C LEU A 37 -3.85 -3.59 2.12
N PRO A 38 -3.78 -4.67 2.93
CA PRO A 38 -4.05 -6.01 2.43
C PRO A 38 -5.47 -6.17 1.88
N ALA A 39 -6.47 -5.60 2.56
CA ALA A 39 -7.86 -5.65 2.13
C ALA A 39 -8.07 -4.90 0.81
N ARG A 40 -7.50 -3.68 0.69
CA ARG A 40 -7.57 -2.89 -0.55
C ARG A 40 -6.87 -3.57 -1.72
N MET A 41 -5.73 -4.21 -1.47
CA MET A 41 -4.99 -4.95 -2.49
C MET A 41 -5.78 -6.17 -2.98
N ALA A 42 -6.40 -6.91 -2.07
CA ALA A 42 -7.27 -8.04 -2.43
C ALA A 42 -8.48 -7.60 -3.27
N GLU A 43 -9.16 -6.52 -2.87
CA GLU A 43 -10.31 -5.98 -3.60
C GLU A 43 -9.92 -5.41 -4.98
N ALA A 44 -8.73 -4.83 -5.08
CA ALA A 44 -8.19 -4.32 -6.33
C ALA A 44 -7.65 -5.42 -7.28
N GLY A 45 -7.61 -6.69 -6.84
CA GLY A 45 -6.93 -7.76 -7.57
C GLY A 45 -5.42 -7.53 -7.70
N LEU A 46 -4.86 -6.64 -6.88
CA LEU A 46 -3.44 -6.39 -6.77
C LEU A 46 -2.90 -7.44 -5.80
N GLU A 47 -2.50 -8.60 -6.30
CA GLU A 47 -1.81 -9.57 -5.45
C GLU A 47 -0.61 -8.88 -4.80
N ARG A 48 -0.59 -8.87 -3.45
CA ARG A 48 0.56 -8.40 -2.69
C ARG A 48 1.74 -9.22 -3.19
N MET A 49 2.60 -8.59 -3.99
CA MET A 49 3.90 -9.17 -4.32
C MET A 49 4.56 -9.44 -2.98
N GLU A 50 4.57 -10.72 -2.60
CA GLU A 50 5.19 -11.19 -1.37
C GLU A 50 6.61 -10.60 -1.30
N PRO A 51 7.13 -10.26 -0.11
CA PRO A 51 8.52 -9.85 -0.01
C PRO A 51 9.34 -10.93 -0.71
N ARG A 52 10.01 -10.56 -1.81
CA ARG A 52 10.90 -11.47 -2.55
C ARG A 52 11.70 -12.25 -1.50
N PRO A 53 11.70 -13.59 -1.53
CA PRO A 53 12.47 -14.36 -0.57
C PRO A 53 13.89 -13.80 -0.60
N LYS A 54 14.36 -13.40 0.59
CA LYS A 54 15.70 -12.88 0.83
C LYS A 54 16.65 -13.84 0.13
N ARG A 55 17.29 -13.40 -0.96
CA ARG A 55 18.29 -14.22 -1.64
C ARG A 55 19.38 -14.49 -0.60
N ALA A 56 19.55 -15.77 -0.28
CA ALA A 56 20.60 -16.28 0.59
C ALA A 56 21.99 -15.98 0.02
#